data_AF-A0A976C7G8-F1
#
_entry.id   AF-A0A976C7G8-F1
#
_cell.length_a   1.000
_cell.length_b   1.000
_cell.length_c   1.000
_cell.angle_alpha   90.00
_cell.angle_beta   90.00
_cell.angle_gamma   90.00
#
_symmetry.space_group_name_H-M   'P 1'
#
loop_
_entity.id
_entity.type
_entity.pdbx_description
1 polymer ?
#
loop_
_entity_poly.entity_id
_entity_poly.type
_entity_poly.pdbx_seq_one_letter_code
_entity_poly.pdbx_strand_id
1 'polypeptide(L)'
;MLTHIIEPKRLLLTWQASQGESCGGKRHVVAELCRENSNSSHITFRYNSDSSDYREAIAKGFQGYPAFSLQHQNHNHDVLAAFARRIPSRKRGDFLEYLSYWHISPQAGESMSDFALLGYTGAGLPSDGFNRICPSPSGWVSS
;
A
#
# COMPACT_ATOMS: atom_id res chain seq x y z
N MET A 1 10.77 10.54 -15.47
CA MET A 1 10.03 9.27 -15.64
C MET A 1 10.86 8.17 -15.00
N LEU A 2 10.28 7.31 -14.16
CA LEU A 2 10.98 6.16 -13.59
C LEU A 2 11.26 5.12 -14.68
N THR A 3 12.53 4.73 -14.81
CA THR A 3 13.02 3.73 -15.78
C THR A 3 13.60 2.50 -15.10
N HIS A 4 14.25 2.67 -13.94
CA HIS A 4 14.74 1.57 -13.10
C HIS A 4 13.78 1.32 -11.95
N ILE A 5 13.19 0.12 -11.91
CA ILE A 5 12.27 -0.28 -10.85
C ILE A 5 12.92 -1.32 -9.95
N ILE A 6 12.85 -1.08 -8.65
CA ILE A 6 13.19 -2.06 -7.63
C ILE A 6 11.89 -2.70 -7.13
N GLU A 7 11.79 -4.02 -7.25
CA GLU A 7 10.69 -4.81 -6.69
C GLU A 7 10.77 -4.79 -5.15
N PRO A 8 9.84 -4.11 -4.45
CA PRO A 8 9.90 -4.01 -3.00
C PRO A 8 9.53 -5.36 -2.38
N LYS A 9 10.18 -5.69 -1.25
CA LYS A 9 9.82 -6.87 -0.43
C LYS A 9 8.81 -6.55 0.68
N ARG A 10 8.70 -5.28 1.05
CA ARG A 10 7.83 -4.80 2.11
C ARG A 10 7.18 -3.49 1.72
N LEU A 11 5.88 -3.41 1.93
CA LEU A 11 5.11 -2.19 1.80
C LEU A 11 4.46 -1.85 3.14
N LEU A 12 4.33 -0.57 3.44
CA LEU A 12 3.67 -0.07 4.65
C LEU A 12 2.32 0.52 4.26
N LEU A 13 1.27 0.10 4.97
CA LEU A 13 -0.06 0.70 4.89
C LEU A 13 -0.14 1.83 5.92
N THR A 14 -0.33 3.04 5.42
CA THR A 14 -0.49 4.23 6.27
C THR A 14 -1.94 4.68 6.27
N TRP A 15 -2.47 5.04 7.43
CA TRP A 15 -3.80 5.61 7.60
C TRP A 15 -3.71 7.02 8.16
N GLN A 16 -4.63 7.88 7.74
CA GLN A 16 -4.80 9.23 8.25
C GLN A 16 -6.28 9.46 8.52
N ALA A 17 -6.61 10.13 9.62
CA ALA A 17 -7.98 10.51 9.91
C ALA A 17 -8.47 11.53 8.88
N SER A 18 -9.64 11.31 8.28
CA SER A 18 -10.32 12.30 7.45
C SER A 18 -10.80 13.46 8.34
N GLN A 19 -10.52 14.70 7.94
CA GLN A 19 -10.65 15.91 8.76
C GLN A 19 -11.94 16.00 9.60
N GLY A 20 -11.73 16.30 10.89
CA GLY A 20 -12.45 17.34 11.61
C GLY A 20 -11.43 18.39 12.05
N GLU A 21 -11.61 19.63 11.61
CA GLU A 21 -10.97 20.87 12.12
C GLU A 21 -9.49 20.79 12.52
N SER A 22 -8.60 20.77 11.54
CA SER A 22 -7.22 21.32 11.55
C SER A 22 -6.35 20.51 10.58
N CYS A 23 -5.75 21.24 9.64
CA CYS A 23 -4.89 20.72 8.59
C CYS A 23 -3.74 19.85 9.14
N GLY A 24 -3.50 18.67 8.56
CA GLY A 24 -2.24 17.93 8.72
C GLY A 24 -2.19 16.88 9.84
N GLY A 25 -3.14 15.96 9.90
CA GLY A 25 -3.03 14.80 10.81
C GLY A 25 -1.79 13.93 10.49
N LYS A 26 -1.03 13.55 11.54
CA LYS A 26 0.06 12.56 11.46
C LYS A 26 -0.43 11.29 10.77
N ARG A 27 0.32 10.80 9.77
CA ARG A 27 0.08 9.49 9.16
C ARG A 27 0.56 8.41 10.12
N HIS A 28 -0.30 7.43 10.34
CA HIS A 28 -0.02 6.29 11.22
C HIS A 28 0.24 5.06 10.38
N VAL A 29 1.34 4.36 10.64
CA VAL A 29 1.58 3.05 10.04
C VAL A 29 0.73 2.02 10.77
N VAL A 30 -0.33 1.55 10.12
CA VAL A 30 -1.30 0.63 10.72
C VAL A 30 -1.02 -0.83 10.36
N ALA A 31 -0.37 -1.08 9.24
CA ALA A 31 -0.08 -2.43 8.79
C ALA A 31 1.10 -2.44 7.82
N GLU A 32 1.58 -3.63 7.52
CA GLU A 32 2.57 -3.89 6.50
C GLU A 32 2.17 -5.08 5.62
N LEU A 33 2.60 -5.03 4.36
CA LEU A 33 2.52 -6.14 3.43
C LEU A 33 3.95 -6.64 3.23
N CYS A 34 4.17 -7.92 3.51
CA CYS A 34 5.45 -8.58 3.32
C CYS A 34 5.30 -9.65 2.24
N ARG A 35 6.24 -9.68 1.30
CA ARG A 35 6.42 -10.80 0.36
C ARG A 35 7.74 -11.48 0.68
N GLU A 36 7.77 -12.80 0.54
CA GLU A 36 8.99 -13.56 0.81
C GLU A 36 10.07 -13.29 -0.25
N ASN A 37 9.67 -13.27 -1.53
CA ASN A 37 10.57 -13.06 -2.66
C ASN A 37 9.90 -12.26 -3.79
N SER A 38 10.70 -11.63 -4.64
CA SER A 38 10.26 -10.81 -5.79
C SER A 38 9.47 -11.57 -6.87
N ASN A 39 9.47 -12.90 -6.82
CA ASN A 39 8.68 -13.77 -7.70
C ASN A 39 7.60 -14.56 -6.94
N SER A 40 7.50 -14.41 -5.62
CA SER A 40 6.48 -15.12 -4.83
C SER A 40 5.14 -14.42 -4.97
N SER A 41 4.10 -15.22 -5.21
CA SER A 41 2.70 -14.79 -5.15
C SER A 41 2.17 -14.77 -3.71
N HIS A 42 2.92 -15.32 -2.74
CA HIS A 42 2.54 -15.32 -1.34
C HIS A 42 2.91 -13.97 -0.72
N ILE A 43 1.86 -13.22 -0.37
CA ILE A 43 1.97 -11.94 0.32
C ILE A 43 1.20 -12.06 1.63
N THR A 44 1.85 -11.67 2.71
CA THR A 44 1.26 -11.60 4.04
C THR A 44 0.98 -10.16 4.39
N PHE A 45 -0.26 -9.89 4.80
CA PHE A 45 -0.67 -8.63 5.38
C PHE A 45 -0.72 -8.75 6.89
N ARG A 46 -0.03 -7.85 7.59
CA ARG A 46 0.09 -7.86 9.05
C ARG A 46 -0.30 -6.50 9.61
N TYR A 47 -1.28 -6.49 10.51
CA TYR A 47 -1.57 -5.31 11.33
C TYR A 47 -0.49 -5.11 12.39
N ASN A 48 -0.03 -3.87 12.53
CA ASN A 48 1.01 -3.50 13.48
C ASN A 48 0.42 -3.16 14.85
N SER A 49 -0.35 -4.09 15.44
CA SER A 49 -1.07 -3.91 16.71
C SER A 49 -0.21 -3.39 17.86
N ASP A 50 1.09 -3.73 17.84
CA ASP A 50 2.05 -3.40 18.89
C ASP A 50 2.59 -1.96 18.75
N SER A 51 2.45 -1.34 17.58
CA SER A 51 2.93 0.01 17.31
C SER A 51 2.07 1.08 18.00
N SER A 52 2.71 2.15 18.47
CA SER A 52 2.01 3.35 18.97
C SER A 52 1.12 3.95 17.88
N ASP A 53 1.58 3.94 16.63
CA ASP A 53 0.83 4.49 15.50
C ASP A 53 -0.48 3.74 15.26
N TYR A 54 -0.47 2.41 15.39
CA TYR A 54 -1.70 1.62 15.25
C TYR A 54 -2.69 1.93 16.36
N ARG A 55 -2.23 2.03 17.61
CA ARG A 55 -3.09 2.38 18.75
C ARG A 55 -3.67 3.79 18.61
N GLU A 56 -2.86 4.75 18.17
CA GLU A 56 -3.32 6.10 17.85
C GLU A 56 -4.35 6.09 16.71
N ALA A 57 -4.15 5.27 15.68
CA ALA A 57 -5.10 5.13 14.58
C ALA A 57 -6.45 4.56 15.05
N ILE A 58 -6.45 3.49 15.85
CA ILE A 58 -7.67 2.90 16.43
C ILE A 58 -8.40 3.94 17.30
N ALA A 59 -7.66 4.66 18.15
CA ALA A 59 -8.23 5.71 19.00
C ALA A 59 -8.86 6.86 18.18
N LYS A 60 -8.33 7.13 16.98
CA LYS A 60 -8.87 8.12 16.03
C LYS A 60 -9.97 7.57 15.12
N GLY A 61 -10.40 6.33 15.31
CA GLY A 61 -11.52 5.72 14.57
C GLY A 61 -11.12 4.85 13.39
N PHE A 62 -9.88 4.36 13.33
CA PHE A 62 -9.50 3.34 12.36
C PHE A 62 -10.30 2.05 12.58
N GLN A 63 -11.04 1.60 11.55
CA GLN A 63 -11.87 0.39 11.59
C GLN A 63 -11.23 -0.82 10.87
N GLY A 64 -9.99 -0.69 10.42
CA GLY A 64 -9.32 -1.71 9.62
C GLY A 64 -9.42 -1.47 8.13
N TYR A 65 -8.74 -2.32 7.36
CA TYR A 65 -8.88 -2.36 5.93
C TYR A 65 -10.13 -3.18 5.55
N PRO A 66 -11.03 -2.68 4.67
CA PRO A 66 -12.33 -3.33 4.42
C PRO A 66 -12.28 -4.81 4.01
N ALA A 67 -11.18 -5.24 3.39
CA ALA A 67 -11.00 -6.64 2.96
C ALA A 67 -10.44 -7.57 4.05
N PHE A 68 -9.93 -7.03 5.18
CA PHE A 68 -9.25 -7.81 6.22
C PHE A 68 -9.77 -7.47 7.61
N SER A 69 -10.32 -8.47 8.30
CA SER A 69 -10.81 -8.33 9.67
C SER A 69 -9.70 -7.91 10.64
N LEU A 70 -9.98 -6.90 11.47
CA LEU A 70 -9.10 -6.49 12.59
C LEU A 70 -8.91 -7.57 13.67
N GLN A 71 -9.76 -8.61 13.70
CA GLN A 71 -9.67 -9.68 14.69
C GLN A 71 -8.43 -10.57 14.50
N HIS A 72 -7.91 -10.62 13.27
CA HIS A 72 -6.72 -11.39 12.94
C HIS A 72 -5.57 -10.44 12.65
N GLN A 73 -4.44 -10.63 13.33
CA GLN A 73 -3.25 -9.82 13.12
C GLN A 73 -2.61 -10.09 11.76
N ASN A 74 -2.61 -11.35 11.31
CA ASN A 74 -1.97 -11.79 10.06
C ASN A 74 -3.01 -12.35 9.09
N HIS A 75 -2.92 -11.92 7.84
CA HIS A 75 -3.74 -12.38 6.72
C HIS A 75 -2.82 -12.81 5.58
N ASN A 76 -3.05 -13.99 5.01
CA ASN A 76 -2.25 -14.56 3.92
C ASN A 76 -3.08 -15.01 2.72
N HIS A 77 -4.41 -14.87 2.80
CA HIS A 77 -5.35 -15.27 1.76
C HIS A 77 -5.78 -14.06 0.93
N ASP A 78 -5.64 -14.15 -0.40
CA ASP A 78 -6.07 -13.14 -1.38
C ASP A 78 -5.61 -11.69 -1.10
N VAL A 79 -4.47 -11.54 -0.41
CA VAL A 79 -3.96 -10.22 -0.01
C VAL A 79 -3.72 -9.33 -1.22
N LEU A 80 -2.91 -9.81 -2.18
CA LEU A 80 -2.59 -9.05 -3.38
C LEU A 80 -3.84 -8.70 -4.18
N ALA A 81 -4.75 -9.66 -4.36
CA ALA A 81 -5.98 -9.47 -5.13
C ALA A 81 -6.86 -8.37 -4.52
N ALA A 82 -6.99 -8.33 -3.19
CA ALA A 82 -7.77 -7.30 -2.49
C ALA A 82 -7.20 -5.88 -2.70
N PHE A 83 -5.88 -5.72 -2.71
CA PHE A 83 -5.24 -4.44 -2.95
C PHE A 83 -5.19 -4.07 -4.44
N ALA A 84 -4.97 -5.04 -5.33
CA ALA A 84 -4.93 -4.86 -6.78
C ALA A 84 -6.25 -4.32 -7.35
N ARG A 85 -7.39 -4.53 -6.67
CA ARG A 85 -8.68 -3.91 -7.02
C ARG A 85 -8.64 -2.38 -7.05
N ARG A 86 -7.68 -1.73 -6.37
CA ARG A 86 -7.49 -0.27 -6.38
C ARG A 86 -6.63 0.21 -7.56
N ILE A 87 -6.00 -0.69 -8.30
CA ILE A 87 -5.21 -0.38 -9.50
C ILE A 87 -6.06 -0.64 -10.75
N PRO A 88 -6.04 0.24 -11.77
CA PRO A 88 -6.65 -0.07 -13.04
C PRO A 88 -6.01 -1.31 -13.69
N SER A 89 -6.84 -2.19 -14.23
CA SER A 89 -6.35 -3.36 -14.97
C SER A 89 -5.46 -2.94 -16.14
N ARG A 90 -4.35 -3.67 -16.33
CA ARG A 90 -3.36 -3.44 -17.42
C ARG A 90 -3.98 -3.49 -18.82
N LYS A 91 -5.10 -4.19 -18.97
CA LYS A 91 -5.82 -4.32 -20.26
C LYS A 91 -6.74 -3.13 -20.56
N ARG A 92 -6.92 -2.20 -19.62
CA ARG A 92 -7.71 -0.99 -19.88
C ARG A 92 -6.92 -0.01 -20.72
N GLY A 93 -7.60 0.66 -21.65
CA GLY A 93 -6.98 1.64 -22.54
C GLY A 93 -6.34 2.84 -21.83
N ASP A 94 -6.80 3.17 -20.62
CA ASP A 94 -6.30 4.28 -19.80
C ASP A 94 -5.14 3.88 -18.85
N PHE A 95 -4.64 2.64 -18.92
CA PHE A 95 -3.53 2.21 -18.07
C PHE A 95 -2.25 3.03 -18.30
N LEU A 96 -1.97 3.44 -19.54
CA LEU A 96 -0.82 4.28 -19.86
C LEU A 96 -0.94 5.70 -19.28
N GLU A 97 -2.15 6.25 -19.22
CA GLU A 97 -2.42 7.53 -18.58
C GLU A 97 -2.21 7.44 -17.07
N TYR A 98 -2.66 6.33 -16.46
CA TYR A 98 -2.40 6.03 -15.06
C TYR A 98 -0.91 5.95 -14.73
N LEU A 99 -0.11 5.24 -15.55
CA LEU A 99 1.35 5.21 -15.37
C LEU A 99 1.98 6.59 -15.52
N SER A 100 1.51 7.37 -16.50
CA SER A 100 2.00 8.73 -16.76
C SER A 100 1.73 9.67 -15.59
N TYR A 101 0.56 9.57 -14.94
CA TYR A 101 0.23 10.31 -13.72
C TYR A 101 1.23 10.04 -12.59
N TRP A 102 1.66 8.79 -12.44
CA TRP A 102 2.67 8.38 -11.46
C TRP A 102 4.11 8.54 -11.95
N HIS A 103 4.31 9.17 -13.11
CA HIS A 103 5.61 9.34 -13.77
C HIS A 103 6.37 8.01 -14.01
N ILE A 104 5.66 6.90 -14.18
CA ILE A 104 6.23 5.58 -14.50
C ILE A 104 6.28 5.42 -16.01
N SER A 105 7.42 4.99 -16.57
CA SER A 105 7.50 4.70 -18.00
C SER A 105 6.67 3.47 -18.38
N PRO A 106 6.04 3.41 -19.57
CA PRO A 106 5.27 2.25 -20.01
C PRO A 106 6.05 0.93 -19.92
N GLN A 107 7.32 0.94 -20.36
CA GLN A 107 8.20 -0.22 -20.30
C GLN A 107 8.46 -0.69 -18.86
N ALA A 108 8.66 0.25 -17.94
CA ALA A 108 8.80 -0.06 -16.53
C ALA A 108 7.50 -0.63 -15.95
N GLY A 109 6.35 -0.01 -16.23
CA GLY A 109 5.05 -0.46 -15.73
C GLY A 109 4.66 -1.86 -16.22
N GLU A 110 4.99 -2.21 -17.47
CA GLU A 110 4.80 -3.56 -18.00
C GLU A 110 5.66 -4.61 -17.29
N SER A 111 6.90 -4.26 -16.96
CA SER A 111 7.87 -5.15 -16.30
C SER A 111 7.63 -5.30 -14.78
N MET A 112 6.89 -4.38 -14.17
CA MET A 112 6.60 -4.37 -12.73
C MET A 112 5.61 -5.45 -12.34
N SER A 113 5.76 -6.01 -11.13
CA SER A 113 4.70 -6.77 -10.49
C SER A 113 3.57 -5.87 -10.00
N ASP A 114 2.36 -6.42 -9.83
CA ASP A 114 1.25 -5.68 -9.24
C ASP A 114 1.58 -5.21 -7.82
N PHE A 115 2.44 -5.94 -7.09
CA PHE A 115 2.94 -5.53 -5.78
C PHE A 115 3.83 -4.28 -5.86
N ALA A 116 4.73 -4.22 -6.84
CA ALA A 116 5.52 -3.01 -7.07
C ALA A 116 4.61 -1.84 -7.46
N LEU A 117 3.67 -2.05 -8.39
CA LEU A 117 2.70 -1.01 -8.76
C LEU A 117 1.96 -0.47 -7.53
N LEU A 118 1.46 -1.35 -6.65
CA LEU A 118 0.84 -0.95 -5.38
C LEU A 118 1.74 -0.07 -4.52
N GLY A 119 3.03 -0.35 -4.47
CA GLY A 119 3.99 0.45 -3.71
C GLY A 119 4.26 1.82 -4.33
N TYR A 120 4.51 1.88 -5.64
CA TYR A 120 4.87 3.13 -6.33
C TYR A 120 3.68 4.06 -6.54
N THR A 121 2.48 3.51 -6.76
CA THR A 121 1.25 4.30 -6.89
C THR A 121 0.53 4.47 -5.55
N GLY A 122 1.01 3.78 -4.51
CA GLY A 122 0.41 3.72 -3.20
C GLY A 122 -1.01 3.18 -3.15
N ALA A 123 -1.44 2.47 -4.20
CA ALA A 123 -2.82 2.03 -4.41
C ALA A 123 -3.84 3.18 -4.31
N GLY A 124 -3.39 4.41 -4.55
CA GLY A 124 -4.23 5.60 -4.48
C GLY A 124 -4.97 5.83 -5.79
N LEU A 125 -6.28 6.09 -5.70
CA LEU A 125 -7.02 6.74 -6.77
C LEU A 125 -6.89 8.27 -6.59
N PRO A 126 -6.83 9.07 -7.67
CA PRO A 126 -6.74 10.53 -7.59
C PRO A 126 -7.87 11.20 -6.76
N SER A 127 -9.00 10.52 -6.62
CA SER A 127 -10.18 10.95 -5.86
C SER A 127 -10.24 10.41 -4.43
N ASP A 128 -9.28 9.58 -4.01
CA ASP A 128 -9.33 8.88 -2.73
C ASP A 128 -8.48 9.59 -1.67
N GLY A 129 -9.13 10.00 -0.57
CA GLY A 129 -8.49 10.59 0.61
C GLY A 129 -7.84 9.55 1.54
N PHE A 130 -7.98 8.25 1.24
CA PHE A 130 -7.63 7.16 2.14
C PHE A 130 -6.41 6.34 1.71
N ASN A 131 -5.63 5.95 2.73
CA ASN A 131 -4.68 4.84 2.74
C ASN A 131 -3.63 4.80 1.62
N ARG A 132 -2.45 5.35 1.91
CA ARG A 132 -1.28 5.20 1.01
C ARG A 132 -0.46 3.99 1.40
N ILE A 133 -0.17 3.17 0.40
CA ILE A 133 0.86 2.14 0.47
C ILE A 133 2.19 2.79 0.08
N CYS A 134 3.27 2.53 0.82
CA CYS A 134 4.59 3.01 0.43
C CYS A 134 5.61 1.89 0.61
N PRO A 135 6.61 1.75 -0.28
CA PRO A 135 7.70 0.83 -0.04
C PRO A 135 8.41 1.20 1.26
N SER A 136 8.67 0.18 2.09
CA SER A 136 9.48 0.38 3.28
C SER A 136 10.89 0.78 2.85
N PRO A 137 11.48 1.87 3.40
CA PRO A 137 12.88 2.17 3.16
C PRO A 137 13.71 1.00 3.68
N SER A 138 14.54 0.40 2.83
CA SER A 138 15.53 -0.59 3.25
C SER A 138 16.49 0.07 4.25
N GLY A 139 16.22 -0.10 5.55
CA GLY A 139 17.05 0.50 6.61
C GLY A 139 16.39 0.71 7.98
N TRP A 140 15.06 0.58 8.13
CA TRP A 140 14.44 0.69 9.46
C TRP A 140 14.50 -0.64 10.19
N VAL A 141 15.66 -0.93 10.79
CA VAL A 141 15.75 -1.84 11.92
C VAL A 141 15.26 -1.05 13.13
N SER A 142 14.01 -1.27 13.54
CA SER A 142 13.56 -0.84 14.86
C SER A 142 14.34 -1.67 15.89
N SER A 143 15.37 -1.06 16.47
CA SER A 143 15.94 -1.52 17.75
C SER A 143 15.01 -1.14 18.90
#